data_AF-A0A7J7G4W5-F1
#
_entry.id   AF-A0A7J7G4W5-F1
#
_cell.length_a   1.000
_cell.length_b   1.000
_cell.length_c   1.000
_cell.angle_alpha   90.00
_cell.angle_beta   90.00
_cell.angle_gamma   90.00
#
_symmetry.space_group_name_H-M   'P 1'
#
loop_
_entity.id
_entity.type
_entity.pdbx_description
1 polymer ?
#
loop_
_entity_poly.entity_id
_entity_poly.type
_entity_poly.pdbx_seq_one_letter_code
_entity_poly.pdbx_strand_id
1 'polypeptide(L)'
;MGVNMFGTVALAKYGQIFRGDIVANAYDAGAVGVLIYTDRKDYGGGGGSAKWFPDDKWMPPSGVQVGSVFRGTGDPTTPGWPSSRACERLSDDGVEQKDDVPHIPSLPVSWANSDAIMRSIGGPVASDDWQGGIDAPVYRVGPGPGILELSYMFMAFFTLTPNVHVLITSRLSPQVLFDMKKLPVPSPECFGGCSQISALEALFSAQFMAFFTLTPNVHMLITSRLSPQVLFDMRKLPVPSP
;
A
#
# COMPACT_ATOMS: atom_id res chain seq x y z
N MET A 1 8.58 -14.17 25.58
CA MET A 1 7.60 -15.28 25.61
C MET A 1 8.19 -16.65 25.22
N GLY A 2 9.51 -16.78 24.99
CA GLY A 2 10.18 -18.09 24.87
C GLY A 2 9.85 -18.93 23.62
N VAL A 3 9.14 -18.36 22.64
CA VAL A 3 8.77 -19.03 21.39
C VAL A 3 9.91 -18.93 20.39
N ASN A 4 10.26 -20.06 19.76
CA ASN A 4 11.24 -20.12 18.68
C ASN A 4 10.54 -19.99 17.33
N MET A 5 11.02 -19.08 16.48
CA MET A 5 10.47 -18.81 15.15
C MET A 5 11.19 -19.60 14.04
N PHE A 6 12.31 -20.26 14.35
CA PHE A 6 13.11 -20.98 13.37
C PHE A 6 12.31 -22.07 12.64
N GLY A 7 12.23 -21.99 11.31
CA GLY A 7 11.52 -22.97 10.49
C GLY A 7 9.99 -22.85 10.53
N THR A 8 9.45 -21.75 11.07
CA THR A 8 8.00 -21.55 11.23
C THR A 8 7.45 -20.54 10.22
N VAL A 9 6.13 -20.56 10.02
CA VAL A 9 5.41 -19.48 9.31
C VAL A 9 4.84 -18.52 10.34
N ALA A 10 5.21 -17.24 10.23
CA ALA A 10 4.71 -16.20 11.11
C ALA A 10 3.30 -15.75 10.67
N LEU A 11 2.35 -15.64 11.60
CA LEU A 11 1.10 -14.92 11.38
C LEU A 11 1.22 -13.55 12.05
N ALA A 12 1.28 -12.49 11.25
CA ALA A 12 1.53 -11.13 11.71
C ALA A 12 0.36 -10.21 11.39
N LYS A 13 0.00 -9.36 12.35
CA LYS A 13 -1.04 -8.36 12.17
C LYS A 13 -0.52 -7.16 11.38
N TYR A 14 -1.32 -6.62 10.46
CA TYR A 14 -1.07 -5.33 9.83
C TYR A 14 -1.14 -4.18 10.84
N GLY A 15 -0.27 -3.19 10.68
CA GLY A 15 -0.26 -1.96 11.46
C GLY A 15 1.07 -1.74 12.18
N GLN A 16 1.17 -0.64 12.93
CA GLN A 16 2.34 -0.16 13.70
C GLN A 16 3.61 0.14 12.88
N ILE A 17 4.05 -0.78 12.04
CA ILE A 17 5.24 -0.68 11.19
C ILE A 17 4.88 -0.95 9.71
N PHE A 18 5.83 -0.66 8.82
CA PHE A 18 5.67 -0.99 7.42
C PHE A 18 5.69 -2.51 7.20
N ARG A 19 4.85 -3.00 6.29
CA ARG A 19 4.70 -4.44 6.04
C ARG A 19 5.97 -5.13 5.56
N GLY A 20 6.84 -4.41 4.84
CA GLY A 20 8.15 -4.93 4.48
C GLY A 20 9.05 -5.17 5.70
N ASP A 21 8.95 -4.32 6.73
CA ASP A 21 9.69 -4.52 7.98
C ASP A 21 9.12 -5.69 8.80
N ILE A 22 7.81 -5.97 8.73
CA ILE A 22 7.24 -7.21 9.31
C ILE A 22 7.92 -8.44 8.71
N VAL A 23 8.05 -8.47 7.38
CA VAL A 23 8.67 -9.60 6.67
C VAL A 23 10.16 -9.71 6.98
N ALA A 24 10.89 -8.59 6.98
CA ALA A 24 12.31 -8.56 7.34
C ALA A 24 12.55 -9.04 8.78
N ASN A 25 11.78 -8.53 9.75
CA ASN A 25 11.91 -8.94 11.15
C ASN A 25 11.59 -10.44 11.36
N ALA A 26 10.62 -10.97 10.61
CA ALA A 26 10.29 -12.40 10.67
C ALA A 26 11.43 -13.26 10.08
N TYR A 27 12.04 -12.81 8.98
CA TYR A 27 13.22 -13.44 8.40
C TYR A 27 14.40 -13.47 9.38
N ASP A 28 14.71 -12.32 10.00
CA ASP A 28 15.77 -12.20 11.00
C ASP A 28 15.52 -13.09 12.23
N ALA A 29 14.24 -13.34 12.57
CA ALA A 29 13.85 -14.28 13.61
C ALA A 29 13.93 -15.77 13.19
N GLY A 30 14.21 -16.07 11.91
CA GLY A 30 14.33 -17.41 11.36
C GLY A 30 13.05 -18.02 10.79
N ALA A 31 12.00 -17.22 10.60
CA ALA A 31 10.78 -17.69 9.94
C ALA A 31 11.05 -18.02 8.46
N VAL A 32 10.30 -18.97 7.91
CA VAL A 32 10.40 -19.40 6.50
C VAL A 32 9.32 -18.79 5.61
N GLY A 33 8.38 -18.05 6.20
CA GLY A 33 7.32 -17.35 5.50
C GLY A 33 6.46 -16.53 6.45
N VAL A 34 5.66 -15.62 5.89
CA VAL A 34 4.80 -14.70 6.66
C VAL A 34 3.40 -14.62 6.06
N LEU A 35 2.40 -14.82 6.88
CA LEU A 35 1.04 -14.38 6.59
C LEU A 35 0.80 -13.04 7.28
N ILE A 36 0.40 -12.02 6.52
CA ILE A 36 0.07 -10.71 7.08
C ILE A 36 -1.44 -10.50 7.00
N TYR A 37 -2.10 -10.29 8.13
CA TYR A 37 -3.56 -10.17 8.16
C TYR A 37 -4.03 -8.81 8.64
N THR A 38 -5.13 -8.32 8.06
CA THR A 38 -5.84 -7.16 8.63
C THR A 38 -6.63 -7.66 9.82
N ASP A 39 -6.46 -7.08 11.01
CA ASP A 39 -7.20 -7.53 12.20
C ASP A 39 -8.59 -6.91 12.28
N ARG A 40 -9.58 -7.69 12.72
CA ARG A 40 -10.96 -7.19 12.90
C ARG A 40 -11.02 -6.02 13.88
N LYS A 41 -10.19 -6.01 14.92
CA LYS A 41 -10.07 -4.92 15.89
C LYS A 41 -9.77 -3.60 15.22
N ASP A 42 -8.79 -3.62 14.32
CA ASP A 42 -8.19 -2.43 13.74
C ASP A 42 -8.86 -2.01 12.42
N TYR A 43 -9.38 -2.98 11.65
CA TYR A 43 -9.92 -2.78 10.30
C TYR A 43 -11.39 -3.20 10.14
N GLY A 44 -11.90 -4.08 10.99
CA GLY A 44 -13.27 -4.62 10.95
C GLY A 44 -14.26 -3.92 11.88
N GLY A 45 -13.87 -2.78 12.47
CA GLY A 45 -14.72 -1.97 13.34
C GLY A 45 -14.76 -2.39 14.80
N GLY A 46 -13.78 -3.15 15.27
CA GLY A 46 -13.69 -3.52 16.69
C GLY A 46 -14.59 -4.69 17.10
N GLY A 47 -15.60 -5.01 16.28
CA GLY A 47 -16.61 -6.07 16.44
C GLY A 47 -17.95 -5.59 17.02
N GLY A 48 -18.84 -6.50 17.44
CA GLY A 48 -20.15 -6.17 18.03
C GLY A 48 -21.21 -5.87 16.97
N SER A 49 -21.91 -4.74 17.09
CA SER A 49 -22.93 -4.29 16.11
C SER A 49 -22.34 -3.59 14.88
N ALA A 50 -21.01 -3.54 14.75
CA ALA A 50 -20.35 -2.95 13.60
C ALA A 50 -20.77 -3.69 12.32
N LYS A 51 -21.17 -2.93 11.31
CA LYS A 51 -21.39 -3.46 9.97
C LYS A 51 -20.12 -3.27 9.14
N TRP A 52 -20.07 -3.90 7.97
CA TRP A 52 -18.94 -3.80 7.05
C TRP A 52 -19.43 -3.29 5.70
N PHE A 53 -18.50 -2.91 4.83
CA PHE A 53 -18.83 -2.54 3.47
C PHE A 53 -19.69 -3.63 2.80
N PRO A 54 -20.78 -3.26 2.10
CA PRO A 54 -21.15 -1.90 1.70
C PRO A 54 -21.95 -1.08 2.73
N ASP A 55 -22.37 -1.67 3.85
CA ASP A 55 -23.30 -1.04 4.81
C ASP A 55 -22.61 -0.04 5.76
N ASP A 56 -21.28 -0.13 5.91
CA ASP A 56 -20.46 0.77 6.72
C ASP A 56 -19.03 0.85 6.15
N LYS A 57 -18.21 1.75 6.70
CA LYS A 57 -16.83 2.02 6.25
C LYS A 57 -15.82 0.90 6.55
N TRP A 58 -16.18 -0.07 7.36
CA TRP A 58 -15.25 -1.09 7.87
C TRP A 58 -14.99 -2.21 6.85
N MET A 59 -13.80 -2.80 6.92
CA MET A 59 -13.38 -3.83 5.99
C MET A 59 -14.17 -5.12 6.20
N PRO A 60 -14.72 -5.73 5.13
CA PRO A 60 -15.50 -6.96 5.25
C PRO A 60 -14.64 -8.17 5.67
N PRO A 61 -15.26 -9.27 6.12
CA PRO A 61 -14.59 -10.52 6.52
C PRO A 61 -13.59 -11.08 5.52
N SER A 62 -13.90 -10.94 4.23
CA SER A 62 -13.06 -11.39 3.11
C SER A 62 -12.08 -10.32 2.62
N GLY A 63 -12.12 -9.12 3.17
CA GLY A 63 -11.28 -8.00 2.74
C GLY A 63 -9.80 -8.25 3.05
N VAL A 64 -8.94 -7.99 2.06
CA VAL A 64 -7.49 -8.16 2.16
C VAL A 64 -6.82 -6.84 1.78
N GLN A 65 -5.88 -6.38 2.62
CA GLN A 65 -5.03 -5.26 2.25
C GLN A 65 -3.86 -5.76 1.38
N VAL A 66 -3.83 -5.32 0.14
CA VAL A 66 -2.69 -5.51 -0.77
C VAL A 66 -1.68 -4.38 -0.65
N GLY A 67 -0.41 -4.68 -0.87
CA GLY A 67 0.65 -3.68 -0.88
C GLY A 67 2.02 -4.29 -1.07
N SER A 68 2.96 -3.48 -1.56
CA SER A 68 4.35 -3.92 -1.69
C SER A 68 5.00 -4.10 -0.32
N VAL A 69 5.81 -5.16 -0.20
CA VAL A 69 6.74 -5.43 0.91
C VAL A 69 8.17 -4.99 0.58
N PHE A 70 8.42 -4.46 -0.63
CA PHE A 70 9.69 -3.85 -1.01
C PHE A 70 9.99 -2.64 -0.13
N ARG A 71 11.18 -2.60 0.49
CA ARG A 71 11.62 -1.56 1.42
C ARG A 71 12.43 -0.46 0.74
N GLY A 72 12.77 -0.64 -0.53
CA GLY A 72 13.49 0.32 -1.35
C GLY A 72 12.57 1.37 -1.97
N THR A 73 13.16 2.24 -2.79
CA THR A 73 12.43 3.27 -3.53
C THR A 73 12.69 3.14 -5.02
N GLY A 74 11.64 3.30 -5.83
CA GLY A 74 11.73 3.20 -7.29
C GLY A 74 11.68 1.76 -7.79
N ASP A 75 12.21 1.56 -9.00
CA ASP A 75 12.35 0.25 -9.62
C ASP A 75 13.52 -0.50 -8.97
N PRO A 76 13.31 -1.71 -8.41
CA PRO A 76 14.37 -2.51 -7.79
C PRO A 76 15.55 -2.80 -8.72
N THR A 77 15.31 -2.85 -10.04
CA THR A 77 16.33 -3.16 -11.04
C THR A 77 17.18 -1.96 -11.45
N THR A 78 16.80 -0.73 -11.07
CA THR A 78 17.53 0.50 -11.43
C THR A 78 17.71 1.44 -10.22
N PRO A 79 18.41 1.01 -9.18
CA PRO A 79 18.53 1.77 -7.94
C PRO A 79 19.34 3.05 -8.14
N GLY A 80 18.67 4.20 -8.10
CA GLY A 80 19.32 5.51 -8.18
C GLY A 80 19.46 6.09 -9.60
N TRP A 81 18.95 5.42 -10.63
CA TRP A 81 18.87 5.98 -11.99
C TRP A 81 17.52 5.73 -12.66
N PRO A 82 17.17 6.49 -13.72
CA PRO A 82 15.88 6.36 -14.38
C PRO A 82 15.69 5.03 -15.12
N SER A 83 14.56 4.37 -14.87
CA SER A 83 14.13 3.13 -15.52
C SER A 83 13.66 3.36 -16.97
N SER A 84 14.59 3.70 -17.86
CA SER A 84 14.30 3.90 -19.29
C SER A 84 14.36 2.59 -20.08
N ARG A 85 13.95 2.60 -21.36
CA ARG A 85 14.03 1.40 -22.21
C ARG A 85 15.45 0.90 -22.39
N ALA A 86 16.42 1.81 -22.50
CA ALA A 86 17.83 1.50 -22.76
C ALA A 86 18.72 1.59 -21.50
N CYS A 87 18.14 1.70 -20.30
CA CYS A 87 18.93 1.73 -19.08
C CYS A 87 19.54 0.36 -18.77
N GLU A 88 20.69 0.39 -18.11
CA GLU A 88 21.25 -0.77 -17.43
C GLU A 88 20.30 -1.19 -16.30
N ARG A 89 20.13 -2.50 -16.15
CA ARG A 89 19.34 -3.12 -15.09
C ARG A 89 20.20 -4.12 -14.34
N LEU A 90 20.00 -4.19 -13.03
CA LEU A 90 20.54 -5.27 -12.23
C LEU A 90 19.93 -6.60 -12.68
N SER A 91 20.72 -7.68 -12.59
CA SER A 91 20.21 -9.04 -12.70
C SER A 91 19.31 -9.40 -11.52
N ASP A 92 18.51 -10.46 -11.66
CA ASP A 92 17.66 -10.96 -10.57
C ASP A 92 18.50 -11.25 -9.31
N ASP A 93 19.64 -11.95 -9.45
CA ASP A 93 20.59 -12.18 -8.35
C ASP A 93 21.10 -10.88 -7.70
N GLY A 94 21.34 -9.84 -8.50
CA GLY A 94 21.81 -8.54 -8.02
C GLY A 94 20.72 -7.77 -7.26
N VAL A 95 19.46 -8.02 -7.58
CA VAL A 95 18.29 -7.48 -6.87
C VAL A 95 18.06 -8.27 -5.57
N GLU A 96 18.14 -9.60 -5.62
CA GLU A 96 17.92 -10.48 -4.46
C GLU A 96 19.00 -10.35 -3.37
N GLN A 97 20.22 -9.94 -3.73
CA GLN A 97 21.28 -9.67 -2.75
C GLN A 97 21.07 -8.38 -1.94
N LYS A 98 20.07 -7.56 -2.28
CA LYS A 98 19.77 -6.34 -1.55
C LYS A 98 18.75 -6.60 -0.45
N ASP A 99 18.95 -5.94 0.69
CA ASP A 99 18.08 -6.02 1.86
C ASP A 99 16.71 -5.32 1.68
N ASP A 100 16.48 -4.70 0.51
CA ASP A 100 15.24 -4.01 0.19
C ASP A 100 14.17 -4.95 -0.41
N VAL A 101 14.55 -6.13 -0.87
CA VAL A 101 13.67 -7.19 -1.38
C VAL A 101 13.43 -8.24 -0.29
N PRO A 102 12.20 -8.77 -0.13
CA PRO A 102 11.93 -9.81 0.87
C PRO A 102 12.65 -11.12 0.55
N HIS A 103 13.35 -11.68 1.55
CA HIS A 103 14.05 -12.97 1.43
C HIS A 103 13.17 -14.20 1.74
N ILE A 104 11.97 -13.99 2.27
CA ILE A 104 10.99 -15.06 2.54
C ILE A 104 9.64 -14.71 1.92
N PRO A 105 8.86 -15.72 1.51
CA PRO A 105 7.53 -15.49 0.95
C PRO A 105 6.61 -14.83 1.98
N SER A 106 5.78 -13.90 1.49
CA SER A 106 4.75 -13.26 2.28
C SER A 106 3.42 -13.23 1.55
N LEU A 107 2.31 -13.52 2.25
CA LEU A 107 0.97 -13.50 1.67
C LEU A 107 0.02 -12.68 2.55
N PRO A 108 -0.66 -11.64 2.02
CA PRO A 108 -1.70 -10.95 2.75
C PRO A 108 -2.97 -11.82 2.81
N VAL A 109 -3.61 -11.88 3.98
CA VAL A 109 -4.85 -12.66 4.20
C VAL A 109 -5.90 -11.81 4.91
N SER A 110 -7.16 -12.21 4.81
CA SER A 110 -8.27 -11.51 5.48
C SER A 110 -8.34 -11.86 6.96
N TRP A 111 -9.03 -11.03 7.76
CA TRP A 111 -9.25 -11.39 9.15
C TRP A 111 -10.03 -12.70 9.30
N ALA A 112 -10.99 -13.02 8.42
CA ALA A 112 -11.75 -14.26 8.53
C ALA A 112 -10.85 -15.51 8.37
N ASN A 113 -9.91 -15.48 7.43
CA ASN A 113 -8.93 -16.55 7.25
C ASN A 113 -7.95 -16.58 8.43
N SER A 114 -7.50 -15.42 8.91
CA SER A 114 -6.63 -15.35 10.07
C SER A 114 -7.31 -15.88 11.34
N ASP A 115 -8.60 -15.61 11.55
CA ASP A 115 -9.38 -16.12 12.68
C ASP A 115 -9.46 -17.66 12.61
N ALA A 116 -9.57 -18.24 11.41
CA ALA A 116 -9.54 -19.68 11.22
C ALA A 116 -8.17 -20.27 11.57
N ILE A 117 -7.09 -19.63 11.11
CA ILE A 117 -5.70 -20.04 11.43
C ILE A 117 -5.44 -19.90 12.94
N MET A 118 -5.82 -18.79 13.54
CA MET A 118 -5.59 -18.46 14.95
C MET A 118 -6.24 -19.47 15.90
N ARG A 119 -7.39 -20.06 15.51
CA ARG A 119 -8.03 -21.16 16.28
C ARG A 119 -7.19 -22.44 16.31
N SER A 120 -6.30 -22.64 15.34
CA SER A 120 -5.37 -23.78 15.31
C SER A 120 -4.03 -23.48 16.00
N ILE A 121 -3.79 -22.23 16.39
CA ILE A 121 -2.61 -21.83 17.17
C ILE A 121 -2.89 -22.06 18.65
N GLY A 122 -2.06 -22.87 19.27
CA GLY A 122 -2.00 -23.19 20.69
C GLY A 122 -0.87 -22.43 21.39
N GLY A 123 -0.32 -23.01 22.44
CA GLY A 123 0.69 -22.37 23.27
C GLY A 123 0.12 -21.32 24.24
N PRO A 124 0.98 -20.47 24.83
CA PRO A 124 0.57 -19.44 25.78
C PRO A 124 -0.38 -18.42 25.16
N VAL A 125 -1.33 -17.93 25.98
CA VAL A 125 -2.17 -16.79 25.61
C VAL A 125 -1.29 -15.56 25.41
N ALA A 126 -1.47 -14.85 24.30
CA ALA A 126 -0.77 -13.61 24.03
C ALA A 126 -1.18 -12.52 25.02
N SER A 127 -0.33 -11.52 25.23
CA SER A 127 -0.63 -10.40 26.11
C SER A 127 -1.89 -9.64 25.67
N ASP A 128 -2.55 -8.96 26.61
CA ASP A 128 -3.85 -8.30 26.39
C ASP A 128 -3.82 -7.25 25.28
N ASP A 129 -2.69 -6.57 25.11
CA ASP A 129 -2.46 -5.59 24.05
C ASP A 129 -2.40 -6.22 22.65
N TRP A 130 -2.05 -7.52 22.56
CA TRP A 130 -1.98 -8.26 21.30
C TRP A 130 -3.33 -8.86 20.89
N GLN A 131 -4.27 -8.99 21.82
CA GLN A 131 -5.57 -9.61 21.56
C GLN A 131 -6.40 -8.84 20.53
N GLY A 132 -7.20 -9.61 19.79
CA GLY A 132 -8.12 -9.13 18.76
C GLY A 132 -9.34 -8.38 19.30
N GLY A 133 -10.27 -8.09 18.40
CA GLY A 133 -11.54 -7.40 18.71
C GLY A 133 -12.55 -8.33 19.37
N ILE A 134 -13.75 -7.80 19.68
CA ILE A 134 -14.83 -8.65 20.16
C ILE A 134 -15.19 -9.69 19.08
N ASP A 135 -15.51 -10.92 19.53
CA ASP A 135 -15.76 -12.11 18.69
C ASP A 135 -14.54 -12.69 17.95
N ALA A 136 -13.35 -12.12 18.12
CA ALA A 136 -12.10 -12.75 17.68
C ALA A 136 -11.79 -13.99 18.55
N PRO A 137 -11.13 -15.02 18.00
CA PRO A 137 -10.60 -16.11 18.83
C PRO A 137 -9.57 -15.57 19.82
N VAL A 138 -9.32 -16.30 20.91
CA VAL A 138 -8.22 -15.96 21.83
C VAL A 138 -6.90 -16.13 21.12
N TYR A 139 -6.11 -15.05 21.04
CA TYR A 139 -4.82 -15.08 20.36
C TYR A 139 -3.80 -15.74 21.26
N ARG A 140 -3.02 -16.64 20.66
CA ARG A 140 -1.95 -17.36 21.29
C ARG A 140 -0.69 -17.22 20.47
N VAL A 141 0.46 -17.36 21.12
CA VAL A 141 1.76 -17.13 20.49
C VAL A 141 2.36 -18.39 19.85
N GLY A 142 1.68 -19.53 19.94
CA GLY A 142 2.18 -20.80 19.44
C GLY A 142 3.27 -21.42 20.31
N PRO A 143 3.98 -22.43 19.79
CA PRO A 143 3.78 -23.06 18.47
C PRO A 143 2.65 -24.10 18.46
N GLY A 144 2.08 -24.38 17.28
CA GLY A 144 1.21 -25.55 16.99
C GLY A 144 -0.09 -25.62 17.82
N PRO A 145 -0.98 -26.61 17.62
CA PRO A 145 -0.80 -27.80 16.79
C PRO A 145 -1.09 -27.59 15.28
N GLY A 146 -1.64 -26.44 14.88
CA GLY A 146 -1.95 -26.15 13.47
C GLY A 146 -0.72 -26.25 12.57
N ILE A 147 -0.86 -26.97 11.45
CA ILE A 147 0.11 -27.01 10.37
C ILE A 147 -0.46 -26.18 9.23
N LEU A 148 0.35 -25.27 8.70
CA LEU A 148 -0.02 -24.42 7.59
C LEU A 148 0.88 -24.76 6.40
N GLU A 149 0.27 -25.20 5.30
CA GLU A 149 0.94 -25.36 4.02
C GLU A 149 0.75 -24.09 3.18
N LEU A 150 1.83 -23.35 2.98
CA LEU A 150 1.83 -22.14 2.16
C LEU A 150 2.36 -22.47 0.77
N SER A 151 1.45 -22.58 -0.19
CA SER A 151 1.78 -22.72 -1.62
C SER A 151 1.50 -21.41 -2.34
N TYR A 152 2.53 -20.82 -2.95
CA TYR A 152 2.41 -19.57 -3.69
C TYR A 152 3.28 -19.59 -4.95
N MET A 153 2.82 -18.90 -6.00
CA MET A 153 3.54 -18.69 -7.25
C MET A 153 3.77 -17.20 -7.44
N PHE A 154 5.03 -16.78 -7.35
CA PHE A 154 5.44 -15.41 -7.65
C PHE A 154 5.82 -15.29 -9.11
N MET A 155 5.44 -14.18 -9.74
CA MET A 155 5.90 -13.86 -11.09
C MET A 155 6.24 -12.36 -11.17
N ALA A 156 7.51 -12.07 -11.43
CA ALA A 156 7.98 -10.72 -11.74
C ALA A 156 7.76 -10.43 -13.23
N PHE A 157 7.25 -9.25 -13.55
CA PHE A 157 7.12 -8.79 -14.94
C PHE A 157 7.37 -7.30 -15.05
N PHE A 158 8.01 -6.91 -16.16
CA PHE A 158 8.27 -5.51 -16.47
C PHE A 158 7.01 -4.85 -17.02
N THR A 159 6.61 -3.72 -16.43
CA THR A 159 5.47 -2.92 -16.89
C THR A 159 5.88 -1.48 -17.10
N LEU A 160 5.41 -0.87 -18.17
CA LEU A 160 5.54 0.57 -18.37
C LEU A 160 4.57 1.30 -17.43
N THR A 161 5.10 2.12 -16.53
CA THR A 161 4.30 3.00 -15.66
C THR A 161 4.30 4.42 -16.22
N PRO A 162 3.21 4.87 -16.88
CA PRO A 162 3.14 6.22 -17.41
C PRO A 162 2.97 7.25 -16.26
N ASN A 163 3.65 8.39 -16.38
CA ASN A 163 3.41 9.56 -15.54
C ASN A 163 2.76 10.66 -16.38
N VAL A 164 1.81 11.37 -15.79
CA VAL A 164 1.17 12.54 -16.41
C VAL A 164 1.69 13.78 -15.72
N HIS A 165 2.20 14.73 -16.50
CA HIS A 165 2.75 15.98 -15.99
C HIS A 165 1.96 17.16 -16.56
N VAL A 166 1.46 18.03 -15.66
CA VAL A 166 0.82 19.30 -16.03
C VAL A 166 1.74 20.43 -15.59
N LEU A 167 2.10 21.33 -16.51
CA LEU A 167 2.94 22.49 -16.23
C LEU A 167 2.11 23.77 -16.35
N ILE A 168 2.06 24.54 -15.26
CA ILE A 168 1.50 25.89 -15.24
C ILE A 168 2.65 26.88 -15.09
N THR A 169 2.85 27.75 -16.07
CA THR A 169 4.00 28.68 -16.06
C THR A 169 3.61 30.05 -15.48
N SER A 170 4.43 30.55 -14.55
CA SER A 170 4.35 31.93 -14.07
C SER A 170 5.39 32.80 -14.78
N ARG A 171 5.06 34.06 -15.10
CA ARG A 171 6.03 35.02 -15.65
C ARG A 171 6.79 35.82 -14.58
N LEU A 172 6.43 35.66 -13.32
CA LEU A 172 6.87 36.54 -12.23
C LEU A 172 7.90 35.91 -11.32
N SER A 173 8.04 34.59 -11.32
CA SER A 173 9.09 33.90 -10.58
C SER A 173 9.54 32.64 -11.32
N PRO A 174 10.85 32.32 -11.28
CA PRO A 174 11.38 31.06 -11.81
C PRO A 174 11.17 29.87 -10.86
N GLN A 175 10.39 30.04 -9.79
CA GLN A 175 10.16 28.99 -8.80
C GLN A 175 9.22 27.93 -9.37
N VAL A 176 9.53 26.67 -9.09
CA VAL A 176 8.69 25.53 -9.47
C VAL A 176 8.02 24.99 -8.21
N LEU A 177 6.69 25.01 -8.20
CA LEU A 177 5.89 24.35 -7.18
C LEU A 177 5.38 23.04 -7.77
N PHE A 178 5.69 21.92 -7.09
CA PHE A 178 5.18 20.61 -7.46
C PHE A 178 3.98 20.25 -6.60
N ASP A 179 2.88 19.88 -7.25
CA ASP A 179 1.78 19.15 -6.63
C ASP A 179 1.67 17.80 -7.33
N MET A 180 1.74 16.72 -6.55
CA MET A 180 1.84 15.35 -7.07
C MET A 180 0.87 14.44 -6.34
N LYS A 181 0.11 13.67 -7.13
CA LYS A 181 -0.79 12.64 -6.61
C LYS A 181 -0.61 11.36 -7.41
N LYS A 182 -0.46 10.23 -6.72
CA LYS A 182 -0.50 8.91 -7.37
C LYS A 182 -1.94 8.68 -7.85
N LEU A 183 -2.10 8.52 -9.16
CA LEU A 183 -3.40 8.16 -9.71
C LEU A 183 -3.76 6.73 -9.28
N PRO A 184 -5.01 6.49 -8.82
CA PRO A 184 -5.43 5.16 -8.46
C PRO A 184 -5.32 4.23 -9.67
N VAL A 185 -4.87 3.00 -9.44
CA VAL A 185 -4.94 1.94 -10.44
C VAL A 185 -6.43 1.77 -10.79
N PRO A 186 -6.83 1.77 -12.07
CA PRO A 186 -8.23 1.63 -12.43
C PRO A 186 -8.74 0.30 -11.87
N SER A 187 -9.55 0.37 -10.81
CA SER A 187 -10.44 -0.71 -10.42
C SER A 187 -11.82 -0.38 -10.97
N PRO A 188 -12.57 -1.36 -11.51
CA PRO A 188 -13.85 -1.11 -12.15
C PRO A 188 -14.92 -0.47 -11.23
N GLU A 189 -14.68 -0.38 -9.91
CA GLU A 189 -15.69 0.01 -8.91
C GLU A 189 -15.39 1.32 -8.15
N CYS A 190 -14.25 2.00 -8.40
CA CYS A 190 -13.90 3.23 -7.67
C CYS A 190 -13.91 4.48 -8.57
N PHE A 191 -15.09 4.86 -9.08
CA PHE A 191 -15.26 6.11 -9.83
C PHE A 191 -15.41 7.37 -8.96
N GLY A 192 -15.47 7.25 -7.63
CA GLY A 192 -15.75 8.39 -6.73
C GLY A 192 -14.59 9.39 -6.52
N GLY A 193 -13.36 9.05 -6.90
CA GLY A 193 -12.16 9.85 -6.61
C GLY A 193 -11.69 10.79 -7.73
N CYS A 194 -12.27 10.70 -8.92
CA CYS A 194 -11.83 11.47 -10.10
C CYS A 194 -12.41 12.90 -10.14
N SER A 195 -13.43 13.18 -9.31
CA SER A 195 -14.21 14.42 -9.30
C SER A 195 -13.49 15.65 -8.73
N GLN A 196 -12.32 15.49 -8.09
CA GLN A 196 -11.57 16.64 -7.57
C GLN A 196 -10.63 17.29 -8.59
N ILE A 197 -10.25 16.60 -9.67
CA ILE A 197 -9.41 17.20 -10.71
C ILE A 197 -10.24 18.15 -11.59
N SER A 198 -11.52 17.84 -11.83
CA SER A 198 -12.43 18.69 -12.61
C SER A 198 -12.78 20.02 -11.95
N ALA A 199 -12.61 20.14 -10.62
CA ALA A 199 -12.91 21.39 -9.91
C ALA A 199 -11.85 22.49 -10.16
N LEU A 200 -10.62 22.12 -10.53
CA LEU A 200 -9.57 23.07 -10.90
C LEU A 200 -9.78 23.69 -12.29
N GLU A 201 -10.51 23.01 -13.17
CA GLU A 201 -10.78 23.45 -14.55
C GLU A 201 -11.75 24.64 -14.62
N ALA A 202 -12.54 24.89 -13.57
CA ALA A 202 -13.59 25.91 -13.58
C ALA A 202 -13.11 27.35 -13.27
N LEU A 203 -11.89 27.55 -12.76
CA LEU A 203 -11.40 28.87 -12.33
C LEU A 203 -10.41 29.53 -13.31
N PHE A 204 -9.92 28.80 -14.31
CA PHE A 204 -8.99 29.34 -15.30
C PHE A 204 -9.63 29.31 -16.69
N SER A 205 -9.97 30.49 -17.22
CA SER A 205 -10.25 30.66 -18.65
C SER A 205 -8.95 30.41 -19.43
N ALA A 206 -8.70 29.15 -19.78
CA ALA A 206 -7.53 28.72 -20.53
C ALA A 206 -7.98 28.08 -21.84
N GLN A 207 -7.47 28.63 -22.94
CA GLN A 207 -7.71 28.14 -24.29
C GLN A 207 -6.93 26.83 -24.48
N PHE A 208 -7.67 25.73 -24.65
CA PHE A 208 -7.12 24.38 -24.79
C PHE A 208 -6.37 24.22 -26.12
N MET A 209 -5.12 23.77 -26.07
CA MET A 209 -4.43 23.22 -27.23
C MET A 209 -3.67 21.98 -26.78
N ALA A 210 -4.28 20.80 -26.97
CA ALA A 210 -3.65 19.52 -26.67
C ALA A 210 -2.72 19.12 -27.82
N PHE A 211 -1.42 19.01 -27.55
CA PHE A 211 -0.48 18.34 -28.45
C PHE A 211 -0.35 16.88 -28.03
N PHE A 212 -0.88 15.97 -28.86
CA PHE A 212 -0.58 14.55 -28.73
C PHE A 212 0.77 14.28 -29.39
N THR A 213 1.81 14.09 -28.60
CA THR A 213 3.08 13.52 -29.09
C THR A 213 3.21 12.07 -28.61
N LEU A 214 3.78 11.22 -29.47
CA LEU A 214 3.91 9.75 -29.35
C LEU A 214 4.89 9.27 -28.26
N THR A 215 4.90 9.92 -27.10
CA THR A 215 5.64 9.47 -25.91
C THR A 215 4.65 9.04 -24.81
N PRO A 216 4.98 8.02 -24.00
CA PRO A 216 4.07 7.49 -22.96
C PRO A 216 3.78 8.48 -21.81
N ASN A 217 4.37 9.68 -21.84
CA ASN A 217 4.10 10.76 -20.91
C ASN A 217 3.24 11.81 -21.61
N VAL A 218 2.09 12.11 -21.02
CA VAL A 218 1.25 13.23 -21.45
C VAL A 218 1.74 14.48 -20.72
N HIS A 219 2.17 15.48 -21.49
CA HIS A 219 2.55 16.79 -20.98
C HIS A 219 1.46 17.80 -21.36
N MET A 220 0.78 18.38 -20.35
CA MET A 220 -0.20 19.44 -20.56
C MET A 220 0.40 20.78 -20.14
N LEU A 221 0.48 21.75 -21.06
CA LEU A 221 0.99 23.09 -20.78
C LEU A 221 -0.19 24.06 -20.67
N ILE A 222 -0.42 24.62 -19.49
CA ILE A 222 -1.43 25.67 -19.26
C ILE A 222 -0.68 26.97 -18.98
N THR A 223 -0.97 28.02 -19.75
CA THR A 223 -0.39 29.35 -19.51
C THR A 223 -1.46 30.27 -18.93
N SER A 224 -1.21 30.87 -17.77
CA SER A 224 -2.13 31.85 -17.17
C SER A 224 -1.56 33.27 -17.30
N ARG A 225 -2.43 34.27 -17.53
CA ARG A 225 -2.07 35.70 -17.65
C ARG A 225 -2.38 36.51 -16.39
N LEU A 226 -2.71 35.88 -15.26
CA LEU A 226 -3.18 36.59 -14.06
C LEU A 226 -2.15 36.52 -12.92
N SER A 227 -2.03 37.65 -12.21
CA SER A 227 -1.08 37.92 -11.12
C SER A 227 -1.26 37.02 -9.89
N PRO A 228 -0.23 36.82 -9.05
CA PRO A 228 -0.25 35.84 -7.98
C PRO A 228 -0.78 36.49 -6.71
N GLN A 229 -2.01 36.14 -6.34
CA GLN A 229 -2.43 36.17 -4.94
C GLN A 229 -3.28 34.95 -4.67
N VAL A 230 -2.64 33.79 -4.55
CA VAL A 230 -3.31 32.63 -3.97
C VAL A 230 -2.28 31.76 -3.23
N LEU A 231 -2.23 31.96 -1.92
CA LEU A 231 -1.68 31.01 -0.96
C LEU A 231 -2.78 29.97 -0.68
N PHE A 232 -2.55 28.70 -0.99
CA PHE A 232 -3.42 27.61 -0.49
C PHE A 232 -2.59 26.64 0.36
N ASP A 233 -2.75 26.77 1.68
CA ASP A 233 -2.41 25.78 2.70
C ASP A 233 -3.60 24.80 2.80
N MET A 234 -3.47 23.60 2.23
CA MET A 234 -4.47 22.54 2.43
C MET A 234 -4.17 21.74 3.70
N ARG A 235 -4.35 22.37 4.86
CA ARG A 235 -4.67 21.59 6.07
C ARG A 235 -6.04 20.95 5.87
N LYS A 236 -6.11 19.64 6.15
CA LYS A 236 -7.32 18.78 6.13
C LYS A 236 -8.58 19.59 6.49
N LEU A 237 -9.46 19.80 5.52
CA LEU A 237 -10.82 20.24 5.81
C LEU A 237 -11.49 19.15 6.66
N PRO A 238 -12.10 19.49 7.82
CA PRO A 238 -12.78 18.52 8.64
C PRO A 238 -13.97 17.95 7.87
N VAL A 239 -14.09 16.63 7.88
CA VAL A 239 -15.25 15.91 7.33
C VAL A 239 -16.44 16.24 8.24
N PRO A 240 -17.56 16.75 7.70
CA PRO A 240 -18.77 16.89 8.50
C PRO A 240 -19.29 15.50 8.85
N SER A 241 -19.42 15.23 10.16
CA SER A 241 -20.22 14.10 10.65
C SER A 241 -21.70 14.34 10.29
N PRO A 242 -22.50 13.28 10.08
CA PRO A 242 -23.95 13.42 10.06
C PRO A 242 -24.48 13.98 11.39
#